data_AF-A0A2N5TDZ5-F1
#
_entry.id   AF-A0A2N5TDZ5-F1
#
_cell.length_a   1.000
_cell.length_b   1.000
_cell.length_c   1.000
_cell.angle_alpha   90.00
_cell.angle_beta   90.00
_cell.angle_gamma   90.00
#
_symmetry.space_group_name_H-M   'P 1'
#
loop_
_entity.id
_entity.type
_entity.pdbx_description
1 polymer ?
#
loop_
_entity_poly.entity_id
_entity_poly.type
_entity_poly.pdbx_seq_one_letter_code
_entity_poly.pdbx_strand_id
1 'polypeptide(L)'
;MSPNPNRFAPLTQTLPLTTQTWSATGINVFKKIFDMKRKDLTEYIAETANKFYGQPAKPLQIDMVVNLVMGRKTFVLAENV
;
A
#
# COMPACT_ATOMS: atom_id res chain seq x y z
N MET A 1 17.70 19.95 11.22
CA MET A 1 16.65 19.85 10.17
C MET A 1 15.31 19.77 10.87
N SER A 2 14.44 20.75 10.67
CA SER A 2 13.09 20.73 11.26
C SER A 2 12.19 19.77 10.48
N PRO A 3 11.25 19.06 11.13
CA PRO A 3 10.32 18.18 10.42
C PRO A 3 9.44 18.99 9.46
N ASN A 4 9.18 18.44 8.27
CA ASN A 4 8.27 19.07 7.30
C ASN A 4 6.86 19.19 7.92
N PRO A 5 6.32 20.41 8.09
CA PRO A 5 5.03 20.65 8.75
C PRO A 5 3.83 20.04 8.00
N ASN A 6 4.02 19.61 6.76
CA ASN A 6 2.97 18.99 5.95
C ASN A 6 2.87 17.47 6.12
N ARG A 7 3.57 16.87 7.09
CA ARG A 7 3.55 15.42 7.35
C ARG A 7 2.14 14.86 7.61
N PHE A 8 1.20 15.70 8.04
CA PHE A 8 -0.18 15.32 8.37
C PHE A 8 -1.24 16.15 7.63
N ALA A 9 -0.87 16.92 6.61
CA ALA A 9 -1.87 17.62 5.81
C ALA A 9 -2.73 16.57 5.09
N PRO A 10 -4.07 16.58 5.24
CA PRO A 10 -4.92 15.72 4.44
C PRO A 10 -4.67 16.09 2.98
N LEU A 11 -4.34 15.10 2.15
CA LEU A 11 -4.21 15.28 0.71
C LEU A 11 -5.60 15.62 0.15
N THR A 12 -6.04 16.87 0.25
CA THR A 12 -7.21 17.40 -0.46
C THR A 12 -6.84 17.62 -1.93
N GLN A 13 -6.38 16.56 -2.59
CA GLN A 13 -6.55 16.44 -4.02
C GLN A 13 -7.88 15.74 -4.23
N THR A 14 -8.87 16.50 -4.69
CA THR A 14 -10.15 15.98 -5.19
C THR A 14 -9.88 15.17 -6.46
N LEU A 15 -9.34 13.96 -6.28
CA LEU A 15 -9.33 12.94 -7.32
C LEU A 15 -10.79 12.54 -7.55
N PRO A 16 -11.22 12.30 -8.80
CA PRO A 16 -12.57 11.85 -9.09
C PRO A 16 -12.91 10.67 -8.19
N LEU A 17 -14.14 10.63 -7.66
CA LEU A 17 -14.67 9.54 -6.82
C LEU A 17 -14.44 8.20 -7.53
N THR A 18 -13.25 7.67 -7.36
CA THR A 18 -12.86 6.35 -7.80
C THR A 18 -13.51 5.46 -6.76
N THR A 19 -14.38 4.57 -7.23
CA THR A 19 -15.07 3.62 -6.37
C THR A 19 -14.02 2.88 -5.54
N GLN A 20 -13.99 3.24 -4.26
CA GLN A 20 -13.14 2.63 -3.27
C GLN A 20 -13.79 1.30 -2.90
N THR A 21 -13.05 0.21 -3.07
CA THR A 21 -13.54 -1.13 -2.77
C THR A 21 -12.97 -1.54 -1.42
N TRP A 22 -13.83 -2.05 -0.54
CA TRP A 22 -13.40 -2.67 0.70
C TRP A 22 -12.92 -4.10 0.42
N SER A 23 -11.68 -4.41 0.80
CA SER A 23 -11.21 -5.80 0.81
C SER A 23 -11.89 -6.58 1.94
N ALA A 24 -11.91 -7.92 1.84
CA ALA A 24 -12.41 -8.79 2.91
C ALA A 24 -11.64 -8.63 4.24
N THR A 25 -10.44 -8.05 4.20
CA THR A 25 -9.60 -7.71 5.36
C THR A 25 -9.88 -6.32 5.94
N GLY A 26 -10.87 -5.58 5.41
CA GLY A 26 -11.23 -4.25 5.91
C GLY A 26 -10.32 -3.13 5.42
N ILE A 27 -9.60 -3.34 4.32
CA ILE A 27 -8.68 -2.34 3.77
C ILE A 27 -9.37 -1.61 2.63
N ASN A 28 -9.19 -0.30 2.64
CA ASN A 28 -9.71 0.58 1.61
C ASN A 28 -8.65 0.84 0.54
N VAL A 29 -8.89 0.38 -0.68
CA VAL A 29 -8.01 0.60 -1.84
C VAL A 29 -8.81 1.00 -3.07
N PHE A 30 -8.17 1.74 -3.97
CA PHE A 30 -8.76 2.03 -5.27
C PHE A 30 -9.03 0.75 -6.04
N LYS A 31 -10.20 0.66 -6.70
CA LYS A 31 -10.57 -0.49 -7.53
C LYS A 31 -9.48 -0.91 -8.52
N LYS A 32 -8.78 0.05 -9.14
CA LYS A 32 -7.67 -0.22 -10.05
C LYS A 32 -6.53 -1.05 -9.44
N ILE A 33 -6.28 -0.91 -8.13
CA ILE A 33 -5.25 -1.65 -7.39
C ILE A 33 -5.81 -2.99 -6.93
N PHE A 34 -7.08 -3.00 -6.50
CA PHE A 34 -7.77 -4.22 -6.09
C PHE A 34 -7.88 -5.24 -7.24
N ASP A 35 -8.13 -4.77 -8.46
CA ASP A 35 -8.31 -5.60 -9.64
C ASP A 35 -6.97 -6.06 -10.27
N MET A 36 -5.81 -5.62 -9.74
CA MET A 36 -4.50 -6.05 -10.25
C MET A 36 -4.26 -7.53 -9.99
N LYS A 37 -3.61 -8.20 -10.95
CA LYS A 37 -3.08 -9.55 -10.72
C LYS A 37 -1.93 -9.46 -9.72
N ARG A 38 -1.73 -10.53 -8.93
CA ARG A 38 -0.66 -10.59 -7.91
C ARG A 38 0.69 -10.09 -8.45
N LYS A 39 1.12 -10.53 -9.63
CA LYS A 39 2.42 -10.14 -10.20
C LYS A 39 2.53 -8.63 -10.38
N ASP A 40 1.53 -8.04 -11.04
CA ASP A 40 1.47 -6.61 -11.33
C ASP A 40 1.34 -5.79 -10.04
N LEU A 41 0.56 -6.30 -9.06
CA LEU A 41 0.41 -5.69 -7.75
C LEU A 41 1.72 -5.70 -6.94
N THR A 42 2.46 -6.82 -6.97
CA THR A 42 3.76 -6.95 -6.33
C THR A 42 4.75 -5.94 -6.90
N GLU A 43 4.82 -5.82 -8.22
CA GLU A 43 5.70 -4.86 -8.91
C GLU A 43 5.30 -3.42 -8.59
N TYR A 44 4.01 -3.10 -8.67
CA TYR A 44 3.47 -1.79 -8.33
C TYR A 44 3.81 -1.38 -6.89
N ILE A 45 3.66 -2.29 -5.92
CA ILE A 45 3.98 -2.02 -4.51
C ILE A 45 5.49 -1.83 -4.32
N ALA A 46 6.33 -2.63 -4.98
CA ALA A 46 7.78 -2.52 -4.89
C ALA A 46 8.28 -1.17 -5.44
N GLU A 47 7.81 -0.77 -6.62
CA GLU A 47 8.13 0.53 -7.24
C GLU A 47 7.63 1.69 -6.37
N THR A 48 6.39 1.59 -5.89
CA THR A 48 5.79 2.60 -5.01
C THR A 48 6.62 2.75 -3.74
N ALA A 49 6.97 1.66 -3.06
CA ALA A 49 7.77 1.71 -1.84
C ALA A 49 9.14 2.35 -2.09
N ASN A 50 9.82 1.97 -3.18
CA ASN A 50 11.11 2.56 -3.53
C ASN A 50 11.00 4.06 -3.82
N LYS A 51 9.95 4.48 -4.55
CA LYS A 51 9.71 5.89 -4.87
C LYS A 51 9.40 6.74 -3.64
N PHE A 52 8.61 6.22 -2.70
CA PHE A 52 8.17 6.97 -1.52
C PHE A 52 9.22 6.99 -0.40
N TYR A 53 9.93 5.88 -0.18
CA TYR A 53 10.87 5.75 0.93
C TYR A 53 12.34 5.85 0.50
N GLY A 54 12.63 5.92 -0.80
CA GLY A 54 14.01 5.98 -1.33
C GLY A 54 14.79 4.67 -1.17
N GLN A 55 14.13 3.58 -0.78
CA GLN A 55 14.73 2.27 -0.57
C GLN A 55 13.74 1.16 -0.96
N PRO A 56 14.23 0.03 -1.49
CA PRO A 56 13.39 -1.10 -1.81
C PRO A 56 12.78 -1.69 -0.54
N ALA A 57 11.47 -2.00 -0.59
CA ALA A 57 10.82 -2.73 0.50
C ALA A 57 11.36 -4.17 0.59
N LYS A 58 11.42 -4.71 1.80
CA LYS A 58 11.80 -6.12 2.00
C LYS A 58 10.73 -7.03 1.36
N PRO A 59 11.11 -8.20 0.78
CA PRO A 59 10.15 -9.10 0.16
C PRO A 59 8.96 -9.47 1.05
N LEU A 60 9.19 -9.68 2.35
CA LEU A 60 8.14 -10.00 3.33
C LEU A 60 7.14 -8.84 3.51
N GLN A 61 7.61 -7.59 3.47
CA GLN A 61 6.74 -6.41 3.58
C GLN A 61 5.87 -6.29 2.33
N ILE A 62 6.42 -6.58 1.14
CA ILE A 62 5.66 -6.56 -0.11
C ILE A 62 4.59 -7.66 -0.09
N ASP A 63 4.96 -8.90 0.24
CA ASP A 63 4.01 -10.02 0.27
C ASP A 63 2.90 -9.81 1.31
N MET A 64 3.24 -9.23 2.46
CA MET A 64 2.24 -8.81 3.46
C MET A 64 1.20 -7.86 2.86
N VAL A 65 1.63 -6.78 2.22
CA VAL A 65 0.71 -5.79 1.65
C VAL A 65 -0.09 -6.40 0.49
N VAL A 66 0.53 -7.24 -0.34
CA VAL A 66 -0.17 -7.97 -1.42
C VAL A 66 -1.28 -8.86 -0.84
N ASN A 67 -0.99 -9.66 0.19
CA ASN A 67 -1.97 -10.55 0.78
C ASN A 67 -3.12 -9.78 1.43
N LEU A 68 -2.80 -8.65 2.07
CA LEU A 68 -3.77 -7.71 2.63
C LEU A 68 -4.72 -7.14 1.57
N VAL A 69 -4.18 -6.62 0.45
CA VAL A 69 -4.99 -6.08 -0.67
C VAL A 69 -5.87 -7.16 -1.30
N MET A 70 -5.35 -8.38 -1.45
CA MET A 70 -6.09 -9.51 -1.99
C MET A 70 -7.13 -10.11 -1.01
N GLY A 71 -7.33 -9.51 0.17
CA GLY A 71 -8.30 -9.97 1.16
C GLY A 71 -7.94 -11.29 1.84
N ARG A 72 -6.66 -11.69 1.84
CA ARG A 72 -6.20 -12.89 2.53
C ARG A 72 -5.98 -12.59 4.01
N LYS A 73 -6.43 -13.49 4.88
CA LYS A 73 -6.09 -13.43 6.31
C LYS A 73 -4.57 -13.55 6.43
N THR A 74 -3.92 -12.57 7.05
CA THR A 74 -2.45 -12.48 7.11
C THR A 74 -2.04 -12.08 8.51
N PHE A 75 -1.15 -12.88 9.10
CA PHE A 75 -0.44 -12.54 10.33
C PHE A 75 1.05 -12.50 9.98
N VAL A 76 1.72 -11.40 10.33
CA VAL A 76 3.15 -11.24 10.09
C VAL A 76 3.84 -11.09 11.44
N LEU A 77 4.83 -11.95 11.68
CA LEU A 77 5.78 -11.75 12.75
C LEU A 77 6.86 -10.80 12.22
N ALA A 78 6.78 -9.53 12.61
CA ALA A 78 7.81 -8.56 12.29
C ALA A 78 8.91 -8.64 13.35
N GLU A 79 10.07 -9.18 12.99
CA GLU A 79 11.27 -8.98 13.80
C GLU A 79 11.76 -7.54 13.66
N ASN A 80 12.40 -7.04 14.72
CA ASN A 80 12.82 -5.65 14.84
C ASN A 80 13.66 -5.22 13.62
N VAL A 81 13.26 -4.09 13.03
CA VAL A 81 13.94 -3.44 11.90
C VAL A 81 15.29 -2.90 12.33
#